data_AF-A0A936SK28-F1
#
_entry.id   AF-A0A936SK28-F1
#
_cell.length_a   1.000
_cell.length_b   1.000
_cell.length_c   1.000
_cell.angle_alpha   90.00
_cell.angle_beta   90.00
_cell.angle_gamma   90.00
#
_symmetry.space_group_name_H-M   'P 1'
#
loop_
_entity.id
_entity.type
_entity.pdbx_description
1 polymer ?
#
loop_
_entity_poly.entity_id
_entity_poly.type
_entity_poly.pdbx_seq_one_letter_code
_entity_poly.pdbx_strand_id
1 'polypeptide(L)'
;MIWIEKIVPAVSAPAPEKGASVATQQWPSPPAIEIDPAKNYRATIETSRGTIELELYPAHAPKTVNNFVFLARQGFYDGLKFHRVISNFMIQGGDPTGTGTGGPGYRFEDEVRNNPLRHETGVISMANAGANTNGSQFFITHSPQSHLNGKHTVFGKVIVGQDVVNAIRQGDLMQKVTIAEK
;
A
#
# COMPACT_ATOMS: atom_id res chain seq x y z
N MET A 1 49.71 39.50 -18.72
CA MET A 1 48.97 38.82 -17.64
C MET A 1 48.04 37.81 -18.30
N ILE A 2 48.41 36.54 -18.29
CA ILE A 2 47.66 35.45 -18.92
C ILE A 2 47.11 34.60 -17.77
N TRP A 3 45.79 34.54 -17.62
CA TRP A 3 45.13 33.65 -16.66
C TRP A 3 44.81 32.34 -17.37
N ILE A 4 45.27 31.24 -16.78
CA ILE A 4 45.06 29.86 -17.27
C ILE A 4 44.02 29.24 -16.34
N GLU A 5 42.80 29.01 -16.82
CA GLU A 5 41.80 28.25 -16.07
C GLU A 5 42.15 26.75 -16.13
N LYS A 6 42.37 26.16 -14.96
CA LYS A 6 42.54 24.72 -14.79
C LYS A 6 41.19 24.04 -14.91
N ILE A 7 41.06 23.14 -15.88
CA ILE A 7 39.94 22.20 -15.97
C ILE A 7 40.09 21.19 -14.83
N VAL A 8 39.11 21.16 -13.92
CA VAL A 8 38.96 20.10 -12.91
C VAL A 8 38.09 18.98 -13.50
N PRO A 9 38.46 17.70 -13.37
CA PRO A 9 37.62 16.62 -13.85
C PRO A 9 36.40 16.45 -12.93
N ALA A 10 35.23 16.28 -13.54
CA ALA A 10 34.00 15.96 -12.81
C ALA A 10 34.11 14.58 -12.18
N VAL A 11 34.08 14.51 -10.85
CA VAL A 11 33.91 13.26 -10.10
C VAL A 11 32.46 12.82 -10.27
N SER A 12 32.23 11.68 -10.91
CA SER A 12 30.89 11.08 -10.98
C SER A 12 30.47 10.61 -9.59
N ALA A 13 29.30 11.05 -9.13
CA ALA A 13 28.70 10.54 -7.90
C ALA A 13 28.47 9.01 -7.99
N PRO A 14 28.68 8.25 -6.91
CA PRO A 14 28.38 6.83 -6.90
C PRO A 14 26.88 6.58 -7.04
N ALA A 15 26.52 5.54 -7.79
CA ALA A 15 25.14 5.06 -7.90
C ALA A 15 24.59 4.69 -6.51
N PRO A 16 23.30 4.92 -6.22
CA PRO A 16 22.73 4.58 -4.92
C PRO A 16 22.81 3.07 -4.67
N GLU A 17 23.40 2.70 -3.54
CA GLU A 17 23.53 1.32 -3.09
C GLU A 17 22.15 0.67 -2.89
N LYS A 18 21.96 -0.52 -3.47
CA LYS A 18 20.81 -1.39 -3.21
C LYS A 18 20.94 -1.98 -1.82
N GLY A 19 20.23 -1.40 -0.85
CA GLY A 19 20.13 -2.01 0.48
C GLY A 19 19.79 -1.07 1.64
N ALA A 20 19.03 0.01 1.41
CA ALA A 20 18.57 0.82 2.53
C ALA A 20 17.62 0.00 3.41
N SER A 21 18.03 -0.27 4.66
CA SER A 21 17.11 -0.63 5.73
C SER A 21 16.13 0.54 5.87
N VAL A 22 14.91 0.37 5.37
CA VAL A 22 13.84 1.35 5.55
C VAL A 22 13.64 1.48 7.06
N ALA A 23 14.04 2.61 7.63
CA ALA A 23 13.75 2.91 9.02
C ALA A 23 12.23 2.77 9.22
N THR A 24 11.81 1.87 10.12
CA THR A 24 10.41 1.52 10.34
C THR A 24 9.66 2.77 10.84
N GLN A 25 9.07 3.54 9.92
CA GLN A 25 8.25 4.68 10.28
C GLN A 25 7.07 4.19 11.15
N GLN A 26 6.85 4.85 12.28
CA GLN A 26 5.76 4.53 13.21
C GLN A 26 5.13 5.83 13.72
N TRP A 27 3.85 5.75 14.04
CA TRP A 27 3.06 6.84 14.61
C TRP A 27 2.35 6.38 15.87
N PRO A 28 2.14 7.28 16.85
CA PRO A 28 1.50 6.93 18.11
C PRO A 28 -0.02 6.76 18.00
N SER A 29 -0.64 7.25 16.93
CA SER A 29 -2.10 7.21 16.74
C SER A 29 -2.46 7.22 15.25
N PRO A 30 -3.68 6.79 14.89
CA PRO A 30 -4.20 6.97 13.53
C PRO A 30 -4.18 8.45 13.11
N PRO A 31 -3.95 8.76 11.82
CA PRO A 31 -3.95 10.12 11.32
C PRO A 31 -5.35 10.74 11.40
N ALA A 32 -5.40 12.07 11.55
CA ALA A 32 -6.65 12.81 11.37
C ALA A 32 -7.16 12.65 9.92
N ILE A 33 -8.46 12.89 9.69
CA ILE A 33 -9.02 12.84 8.35
C ILE A 33 -8.50 14.04 7.55
N GLU A 34 -7.75 13.76 6.48
CA GLU A 34 -7.14 14.74 5.58
C GLU A 34 -7.70 14.65 4.15
N ILE A 35 -8.34 13.53 3.80
CA ILE A 35 -9.01 13.33 2.51
C ILE A 35 -10.43 13.91 2.52
N ASP A 36 -10.96 14.18 1.33
CA ASP A 36 -12.38 14.48 1.11
C ASP A 36 -13.16 13.18 0.86
N PRO A 37 -14.05 12.74 1.76
CA PRO A 37 -14.79 11.49 1.59
C PRO A 37 -15.79 11.50 0.42
N ALA A 38 -16.09 12.68 -0.15
CA ALA A 38 -16.96 12.81 -1.32
C ALA A 38 -16.20 12.64 -2.65
N LYS A 39 -14.87 12.58 -2.62
CA LYS A 39 -14.03 12.38 -3.81
C LYS A 39 -13.54 10.95 -3.94
N ASN A 40 -13.07 10.60 -5.13
CA ASN A 40 -12.39 9.34 -5.36
C ASN A 40 -10.88 9.55 -5.35
N TYR A 41 -10.16 8.51 -4.94
CA TYR A 41 -8.70 8.50 -4.95
C TYR A 41 -8.23 7.31 -5.78
N ARG A 42 -7.12 7.49 -6.49
CA ARG A 42 -6.40 6.40 -7.14
C ARG A 42 -5.08 6.15 -6.43
N ALA A 43 -4.79 4.88 -6.19
CA ALA A 43 -3.48 4.44 -5.75
C ALA A 43 -2.80 3.65 -6.87
N THR A 44 -1.54 3.98 -7.13
CA THR A 44 -0.71 3.27 -8.10
C THR A 44 0.42 2.58 -7.34
N ILE A 45 0.50 1.27 -7.45
CA ILE A 45 1.56 0.43 -6.87
C ILE A 45 2.45 -0.05 -8.01
N GLU A 46 3.68 0.44 -8.05
CA GLU A 46 4.71 0.01 -9.00
C GLU A 46 5.46 -1.19 -8.44
N THR A 47 5.64 -2.23 -9.24
CA THR A 47 6.39 -3.44 -8.88
C THR A 47 7.27 -3.89 -10.03
N SER A 48 8.20 -4.83 -9.78
CA SER A 48 8.98 -5.47 -10.85
C SER A 48 8.13 -6.35 -11.78
N ARG A 49 6.88 -6.66 -11.41
CA ARG A 49 5.93 -7.43 -12.23
C ARG A 49 5.05 -6.54 -13.11
N GLY A 50 5.12 -5.22 -12.96
CA GLY A 50 4.24 -4.25 -13.58
C GLY A 50 3.52 -3.38 -12.56
N THR A 51 2.56 -2.60 -13.05
CA THR A 51 1.83 -1.61 -12.26
C THR A 51 0.42 -2.11 -11.91
N ILE A 52 0.01 -1.89 -10.67
CA ILE A 52 -1.35 -2.12 -10.20
C ILE A 52 -1.98 -0.76 -9.92
N GLU A 53 -3.11 -0.44 -10.56
CA GLU A 53 -3.90 0.74 -10.22
C GLU A 53 -5.17 0.34 -9.48
N LEU A 54 -5.43 1.04 -8.38
CA LEU A 54 -6.57 0.86 -7.51
C LEU A 54 -7.42 2.13 -7.52
N GLU A 55 -8.73 1.98 -7.58
CA GLU A 55 -9.68 3.01 -7.18
C GLU A 55 -10.07 2.79 -5.71
N LEU A 56 -10.05 3.84 -4.90
CA LEU A 56 -10.35 3.82 -3.47
C LEU A 56 -11.70 4.48 -3.19
N TYR A 57 -12.44 3.96 -2.21
CA TYR A 57 -13.84 4.33 -1.96
C TYR A 57 -14.04 4.95 -0.56
N PRO A 58 -13.67 6.22 -0.34
CA PRO A 58 -13.76 6.82 0.98
C PRO A 58 -15.20 7.06 1.44
N ALA A 59 -16.17 7.09 0.53
CA ALA A 59 -17.60 7.11 0.90
C ALA A 59 -18.05 5.84 1.66
N HIS A 60 -17.32 4.74 1.52
CA HIS A 60 -17.65 3.45 2.15
C HIS A 60 -16.73 3.08 3.32
N ALA A 61 -15.48 3.56 3.28
CA ALA A 61 -14.48 3.31 4.32
C ALA A 61 -13.56 4.53 4.52
N PRO A 62 -14.11 5.68 4.99
CA PRO A 62 -13.36 6.94 5.03
C PRO A 62 -12.09 6.87 5.88
N LYS A 63 -12.12 6.20 7.03
CA LYS A 63 -10.95 6.11 7.92
C LYS A 63 -9.88 5.23 7.31
N THR A 64 -10.29 4.13 6.69
CA THR A 64 -9.39 3.17 6.04
C THR A 64 -8.70 3.79 4.82
N VAL A 65 -9.47 4.46 3.95
CA VAL A 65 -8.90 5.16 2.79
C VAL A 65 -7.98 6.27 3.26
N ASN A 66 -8.38 7.05 4.27
CA ASN A 66 -7.54 8.11 4.82
C ASN A 66 -6.20 7.57 5.34
N ASN A 67 -6.24 6.49 6.12
CA ASN A 67 -5.08 5.80 6.64
C ASN A 67 -4.13 5.34 5.52
N PHE A 68 -4.66 4.64 4.51
CA PHE A 68 -3.87 4.16 3.38
C PHE A 68 -3.25 5.31 2.58
N VAL A 69 -4.04 6.36 2.30
CA VAL A 69 -3.58 7.56 1.56
C VAL A 69 -2.48 8.30 2.34
N PHE A 70 -2.68 8.50 3.64
CA PHE A 70 -1.68 9.13 4.51
C PHE A 70 -0.36 8.35 4.46
N LEU A 71 -0.40 7.04 4.74
CA LEU A 71 0.80 6.20 4.76
C LEU A 71 1.52 6.17 3.41
N ALA A 72 0.77 6.05 2.31
CA ALA A 72 1.34 6.11 0.96
C ALA A 72 2.04 7.46 0.68
N ARG A 73 1.43 8.58 1.08
CA ARG A 73 2.02 9.92 0.93
C ARG A 73 3.29 10.12 1.77
N GLN A 74 3.43 9.41 2.89
CA GLN A 74 4.66 9.39 3.70
C GLN A 74 5.76 8.46 3.15
N GLY A 75 5.49 7.76 2.04
CA GLY A 75 6.39 6.75 1.49
C GLY A 75 6.47 5.47 2.33
N PHE A 76 5.52 5.24 3.24
CA PHE A 76 5.55 4.11 4.17
C PHE A 76 5.60 2.75 3.46
N TYR A 77 4.89 2.63 2.34
CA TYR A 77 4.78 1.37 1.59
C TYR A 77 5.95 1.12 0.63
N ASP A 78 6.79 2.13 0.38
CA ASP A 78 7.89 2.03 -0.58
C ASP A 78 8.95 1.06 -0.07
N GLY A 79 9.32 0.11 -0.92
CA GLY A 79 10.25 -0.97 -0.59
C GLY A 79 9.66 -2.09 0.27
N LEU A 80 8.40 -2.01 0.69
CA LEU A 80 7.78 -3.09 1.47
C LEU A 80 7.41 -4.30 0.60
N LYS A 81 7.48 -5.49 1.20
CA LYS A 81 7.22 -6.76 0.53
C LYS A 81 5.73 -7.11 0.55
N PHE A 82 5.29 -7.80 -0.51
CA PHE A 82 4.18 -8.73 -0.40
C PHE A 82 4.65 -9.98 0.35
N HIS A 83 4.57 -9.93 1.68
CA HIS A 83 5.15 -10.95 2.56
C HIS A 83 4.38 -12.26 2.59
N ARG A 84 3.11 -12.26 2.15
CA ARG A 84 2.28 -13.47 2.08
C ARG A 84 1.48 -13.47 0.78
N VAL A 85 1.66 -14.52 -0.01
CA VAL A 85 0.95 -14.71 -1.28
C VAL A 85 0.37 -16.12 -1.30
N ILE A 86 -0.94 -16.23 -1.51
CA ILE A 86 -1.64 -17.51 -1.58
C ILE A 86 -2.36 -17.58 -2.91
N SER A 87 -1.94 -18.52 -3.75
CA SER A 87 -2.50 -18.73 -5.09
C SER A 87 -4.03 -18.91 -5.03
N ASN A 88 -4.73 -18.28 -5.97
CA ASN A 88 -6.19 -18.26 -6.06
C ASN A 88 -6.92 -17.64 -4.85
N PHE A 89 -6.19 -17.04 -3.90
CA PHE A 89 -6.75 -16.36 -2.74
C PHE A 89 -6.43 -14.87 -2.79
N MET A 90 -5.21 -14.47 -2.45
CA MET A 90 -4.81 -13.06 -2.36
C MET A 90 -3.29 -12.87 -2.28
N ILE A 91 -2.87 -11.63 -2.52
CA ILE A 91 -1.54 -11.10 -2.15
C ILE A 91 -1.70 -10.17 -0.95
N GLN A 92 -0.84 -10.29 0.07
CA GLN A 92 -0.87 -9.49 1.29
C GLN A 92 0.47 -8.75 1.48
N GLY A 93 0.39 -7.46 1.76
CA GLY A 93 1.51 -6.55 1.90
C GLY A 93 1.28 -5.50 2.99
N GLY A 94 2.12 -4.47 3.03
CA GLY A 94 2.00 -3.36 3.97
C GLY A 94 2.54 -3.63 5.38
N ASP A 95 3.37 -4.67 5.54
CA ASP A 95 4.09 -4.93 6.78
C ASP A 95 5.54 -4.43 6.67
N PRO A 96 5.97 -3.44 7.49
CA PRO A 96 7.32 -2.93 7.43
C PRO A 96 8.39 -3.89 7.96
N THR A 97 8.02 -4.89 8.77
CA THR A 97 8.97 -5.93 9.21
C THR A 97 9.04 -7.09 8.22
N GLY A 98 8.01 -7.25 7.37
CA GLY A 98 7.86 -8.36 6.44
C GLY A 98 7.61 -9.72 7.10
N THR A 99 7.26 -9.75 8.39
CA THR A 99 7.04 -10.99 9.19
C THR A 99 5.56 -11.38 9.30
N GLY A 100 4.66 -10.53 8.83
CA GLY A 100 3.21 -10.59 9.02
C GLY A 100 2.70 -9.91 10.29
N THR A 101 3.57 -9.35 11.13
CA THR A 101 3.21 -8.87 12.48
C THR A 101 3.46 -7.38 12.72
N GLY A 102 4.15 -6.70 11.81
CA GLY A 102 4.39 -5.26 11.94
C GLY A 102 3.18 -4.41 11.52
N GLY A 103 3.35 -3.10 11.66
CA GLY A 103 2.32 -2.12 11.38
C GLY A 103 2.84 -0.69 11.52
N PRO A 104 1.96 0.32 11.46
CA PRO A 104 2.33 1.73 11.47
C PRO A 104 2.49 2.29 12.90
N GLY A 105 2.51 1.44 13.93
CA GLY A 105 2.60 1.86 15.35
C GLY A 105 1.26 2.03 16.06
N TYR A 106 0.13 1.92 15.35
CA TYR A 106 -1.22 2.03 15.91
C TYR A 106 -2.18 1.00 15.32
N ARG A 107 -3.40 0.96 15.90
CA ARG A 107 -4.54 0.20 15.38
C ARG A 107 -5.79 1.07 15.33
N PHE A 108 -6.74 0.73 14.46
CA PHE A 108 -8.05 1.38 14.36
C PHE A 108 -9.17 0.38 14.00
N GLU A 109 -10.40 0.87 14.11
CA GLU A 109 -11.64 0.11 13.96
C GLU A 109 -11.92 -0.40 12.53
N ASP A 110 -12.83 -1.35 12.42
CA ASP A 110 -13.37 -1.83 11.13
C ASP A 110 -14.50 -0.93 10.60
N GLU A 111 -14.56 -0.76 9.28
CA GLU A 111 -15.65 -0.07 8.57
C GLU A 111 -16.42 -1.08 7.71
N VAL A 112 -16.89 -2.15 8.36
CA VAL A 112 -17.63 -3.26 7.73
C VAL A 112 -19.15 -3.08 7.84
N ARG A 113 -19.63 -2.30 8.81
CA ARG A 113 -21.07 -2.05 9.01
C ARG A 113 -21.55 -1.08 7.93
N ASN A 114 -22.63 -1.44 7.22
CA ASN A 114 -23.20 -0.68 6.11
C ASN A 114 -22.27 -0.50 4.90
N ASN A 115 -21.12 -1.15 4.88
CA ASN A 115 -20.25 -1.17 3.71
C ASN A 115 -20.85 -2.15 2.68
N PRO A 116 -21.30 -1.69 1.51
CA PRO A 116 -21.96 -2.55 0.52
C PRO A 116 -20.96 -3.44 -0.22
N LEU A 117 -19.67 -3.12 -0.14
CA LEU A 117 -18.62 -3.78 -0.89
C LEU A 117 -18.37 -5.21 -0.35
N ARG A 118 -18.05 -6.11 -1.28
CA ARG A 118 -17.79 -7.52 -1.01
C ARG A 118 -16.40 -7.88 -1.49
N HIS A 119 -15.82 -8.95 -0.95
CA HIS A 119 -14.54 -9.47 -1.38
C HIS A 119 -14.68 -10.20 -2.72
N GLU A 120 -14.91 -9.45 -3.80
CA GLU A 120 -14.84 -9.95 -5.18
C GLU A 120 -13.38 -10.08 -5.64
N THR A 121 -13.16 -10.49 -6.89
CA THR A 121 -11.84 -10.43 -7.54
C THR A 121 -11.31 -9.00 -7.58
N GLY A 122 -10.03 -8.83 -7.26
CA GLY A 122 -9.33 -7.54 -7.38
C GLY A 122 -9.71 -6.51 -6.33
N VAL A 123 -10.36 -6.90 -5.25
CA VAL A 123 -10.70 -5.98 -4.17
C VAL A 123 -9.51 -5.82 -3.23
N ILE A 124 -9.22 -4.58 -2.83
CA ILE A 124 -8.27 -4.29 -1.75
C ILE A 124 -9.01 -4.17 -0.40
N SER A 125 -8.45 -4.81 0.63
CA SER A 125 -9.06 -4.86 1.96
C SER A 125 -8.00 -4.81 3.06
N MET A 126 -8.38 -4.29 4.23
CA MET A 126 -7.47 -4.25 5.37
C MET A 126 -7.29 -5.64 5.99
N ALA A 127 -6.02 -6.03 6.18
CA ALA A 127 -5.69 -7.16 7.02
C ALA A 127 -5.81 -6.75 8.49
N ASN A 128 -6.35 -7.65 9.32
CA ASN A 128 -6.49 -7.46 10.75
C ASN A 128 -6.21 -8.78 11.49
N ALA A 129 -5.95 -8.70 12.80
CA ALA A 129 -5.72 -9.83 13.69
C ALA A 129 -6.97 -10.15 14.53
N GLY A 130 -8.16 -9.80 14.03
CA GLY A 130 -9.41 -9.75 14.76
C GLY A 130 -10.08 -8.38 14.63
N ALA A 131 -11.33 -8.28 15.11
CA ALA A 131 -12.12 -7.07 14.97
C ALA A 131 -11.41 -5.83 15.53
N ASN A 132 -11.48 -4.72 14.80
CA ASN A 132 -10.94 -3.42 15.19
C ASN A 132 -9.42 -3.40 15.43
N THR A 133 -8.67 -4.15 14.61
CA THR A 133 -7.20 -4.18 14.67
C THR A 133 -6.55 -3.82 13.34
N ASN A 134 -7.20 -2.99 12.54
CA ASN A 134 -6.64 -2.48 11.29
C ASN A 134 -5.38 -1.65 11.57
N GLY A 135 -4.41 -1.71 10.66
CA GLY A 135 -3.15 -0.95 10.73
C GLY A 135 -2.71 -0.53 9.34
N SER A 136 -1.54 -1.00 8.89
CA SER A 136 -1.01 -0.70 7.56
C SER A 136 -1.13 -1.86 6.57
N GLN A 137 -1.30 -3.08 7.07
CA GLN A 137 -1.31 -4.27 6.23
C GLN A 137 -2.63 -4.39 5.47
N PHE A 138 -2.53 -4.72 4.18
CA PHE A 138 -3.68 -4.91 3.30
C PHE A 138 -3.49 -6.18 2.47
N PHE A 139 -4.57 -6.63 1.84
CA PHE A 139 -4.51 -7.67 0.81
C PHE A 139 -5.34 -7.30 -0.41
N ILE A 140 -4.96 -7.86 -1.56
CA ILE A 140 -5.68 -7.77 -2.84
C ILE A 140 -6.04 -9.18 -3.29
N THR A 141 -7.32 -9.41 -3.58
CA THR A 141 -7.84 -10.75 -3.91
C THR A 141 -7.55 -11.17 -5.36
N HIS A 142 -7.20 -12.44 -5.55
CA HIS A 142 -7.12 -13.07 -6.88
C HIS A 142 -8.49 -13.53 -7.39
N SER A 143 -9.39 -13.88 -6.49
CA SER A 143 -10.71 -14.44 -6.78
C SER A 143 -11.69 -14.09 -5.64
N PRO A 144 -13.02 -14.27 -5.81
CA PRO A 144 -13.98 -13.91 -4.78
C PRO A 144 -13.82 -14.70 -3.46
N GLN A 145 -13.82 -13.99 -2.33
CA GLN A 145 -13.62 -14.52 -0.97
C GLN A 145 -14.80 -14.19 -0.04
N SER A 146 -15.98 -14.76 -0.33
CA SER A 146 -17.21 -14.44 0.39
C SER A 146 -17.14 -14.68 1.91
N HIS A 147 -16.31 -15.62 2.37
CA HIS A 147 -16.10 -15.93 3.79
C HIS A 147 -15.41 -14.82 4.60
N LEU A 148 -14.83 -13.82 3.92
CA LEU A 148 -14.22 -12.61 4.50
C LEU A 148 -15.20 -11.44 4.62
N ASN A 149 -16.37 -11.52 3.98
CA ASN A 149 -17.36 -10.44 4.03
C ASN A 149 -17.78 -10.16 5.48
N GLY A 150 -17.78 -8.87 5.86
CA GLY A 150 -18.10 -8.43 7.21
C GLY A 150 -16.98 -8.63 8.24
N LYS A 151 -15.81 -9.17 7.85
CA LYS A 151 -14.66 -9.39 8.75
C LYS A 151 -13.47 -8.48 8.47
N HIS A 152 -13.32 -8.04 7.22
CA HIS A 152 -12.27 -7.14 6.76
C HIS A 152 -12.90 -5.96 6.03
N THR A 153 -12.37 -4.76 6.28
CA THR A 153 -12.83 -3.55 5.61
C THR A 153 -12.38 -3.55 4.17
N VAL A 154 -13.34 -3.67 3.24
CA VAL A 154 -13.12 -3.43 1.82
C VAL A 154 -13.10 -1.92 1.57
N PHE A 155 -12.06 -1.41 0.91
CA PHE A 155 -11.89 0.04 0.73
C PHE A 155 -11.48 0.47 -0.69
N GLY A 156 -11.43 -0.46 -1.64
CA GLY A 156 -11.12 -0.15 -3.03
C GLY A 156 -11.16 -1.38 -3.95
N LYS A 157 -10.85 -1.16 -5.23
CA LYS A 157 -10.78 -2.20 -6.26
C LYS A 157 -9.71 -1.91 -7.31
N VAL A 158 -9.08 -2.95 -7.81
CA VAL A 158 -8.16 -2.91 -8.95
C VAL A 158 -8.93 -2.51 -10.19
N ILE A 159 -8.42 -1.51 -10.89
CA ILE A 159 -8.94 -1.02 -12.17
C ILE A 159 -7.98 -1.30 -13.33
N VAL A 160 -6.68 -1.47 -13.05
CA VAL A 160 -5.64 -1.87 -14.00
C VAL A 160 -4.66 -2.81 -13.30
N GLY A 161 -4.20 -3.86 -14.00
CA GLY A 161 -3.14 -4.74 -13.50
C GLY A 161 -3.62 -5.91 -12.63
N GLN A 162 -4.82 -6.45 -12.86
CA GLN A 162 -5.23 -7.69 -12.18
C GLN A 162 -4.35 -8.89 -12.55
N ASP A 163 -3.87 -8.94 -13.78
CA ASP A 163 -2.85 -9.89 -14.24
C ASP A 163 -1.53 -9.70 -13.49
N VAL A 164 -1.13 -8.45 -13.23
CA VAL A 164 0.03 -8.13 -12.38
C VAL A 164 -0.19 -8.63 -10.97
N VAL A 165 -1.35 -8.35 -10.35
CA VAL A 165 -1.74 -8.90 -9.03
C VAL A 165 -1.56 -10.41 -9.03
N ASN A 166 -2.07 -11.11 -10.05
CA ASN A 166 -1.98 -12.56 -10.20
C ASN A 166 -0.54 -13.08 -10.42
N ALA A 167 0.36 -12.23 -10.91
CA ALA A 167 1.77 -12.56 -11.16
C ALA A 167 2.69 -12.27 -9.97
N ILE A 168 2.25 -11.50 -8.97
CA ILE A 168 3.02 -11.21 -7.76
C ILE A 168 3.41 -12.51 -7.05
N ARG A 169 4.68 -12.57 -6.63
CA ARG A 169 5.23 -13.66 -5.83
C ARG A 169 5.56 -13.17 -4.43
N GLN A 170 5.59 -14.10 -3.48
CA GLN A 170 6.00 -13.78 -2.12
C GLN A 170 7.40 -13.18 -2.11
N GLY A 171 7.55 -12.02 -1.47
CA GLY A 171 8.79 -11.25 -1.40
C GLY A 171 8.99 -10.23 -2.52
N ASP A 172 8.13 -10.19 -3.54
CA ASP A 172 8.13 -9.08 -4.51
C ASP A 172 7.86 -7.76 -3.77
N LEU A 173 8.48 -6.68 -4.24
CA LEU A 173 8.46 -5.37 -3.59
C LEU A 173 7.43 -4.44 -4.23
N MET A 174 6.76 -3.65 -3.40
CA MET A 174 6.15 -2.39 -3.80
C MET A 174 7.29 -1.38 -3.99
N GLN A 175 7.73 -1.17 -5.23
CA GLN A 175 8.83 -0.26 -5.53
C GLN A 175 8.47 1.19 -5.23
N LYS A 176 7.21 1.54 -5.51
CA LYS A 176 6.66 2.85 -5.21
C LYS A 176 5.14 2.78 -5.08
N VAL A 177 4.58 3.52 -4.12
CA VAL A 177 3.13 3.69 -3.98
C VAL A 177 2.78 5.17 -4.02
N THR A 178 1.95 5.57 -4.98
CA THR A 178 1.54 6.97 -5.15
C THR A 178 0.02 7.13 -5.09
N ILE A 179 -0.44 8.32 -4.69
CA ILE A 179 -1.86 8.66 -4.59
C ILE A 179 -2.17 9.86 -5.49
N ALA A 180 -3.25 9.75 -6.26
CA ALA A 180 -3.86 10.86 -6.99
C ALA A 180 -5.31 11.06 -6.56
N GLU A 181 -5.71 12.31 -6.32
CA GLU A 181 -7.11 12.69 -6.15
C GLU A 181 -7.79 12.78 -7.54
N LYS A 182 -9.06 12.41 -7.64
CA LYS A 182 -9.85 12.41 -8.88
C LYS A 182 -11.16 13.17 -8.74
#